data_AF-A0A936E9V5-F1
#
_entry.id   AF-A0A936E9V5-F1
#
_cell.length_a   1.000
_cell.length_b   1.000
_cell.length_c   1.000
_cell.angle_alpha   90.00
_cell.angle_beta   90.00
_cell.angle_gamma   90.00
#
_symmetry.space_group_name_H-M   'P 1'
#
loop_
_entity.id
_entity.type
_entity.pdbx_description
1 polymer ?
#
loop_
_entity_poly.entity_id
_entity_poly.type
_entity_poly.pdbx_seq_one_letter_code
_entity_poly.pdbx_strand_id
1 'polypeptide(L)'
;MRRQTFLIGLIALLLAAPLPALFLLEATQPKGAWADWLLNRTLVGVTLPSQNTPFTARTWFDGSFQLSVTKWVGERFCGRELCIRLYNQVLWSLCRKSYMAAESVVTGTDGRLFEMNYLAHYAGLDLRPNRHELDLLALRLRLLHRQLAARGVPFVVVITPSKAAFYPDSIPTRYQPPATLGRPLEHERLHERLSRDGIPMVDGVALTHLAESRLPLPAFPATGTHWTPVAAGDTAEAILRACELASHQSLARLSLSPPQVTNEPNGFDDDLSRLLNLAVPLRDRYLHASIGRAEGSPRRKGQLTIVGGSFVYQLLSVWEQAEAWEQIRFFYYFGQRETYPTVTSTNVDRRRVDWEGDFCHADAVVLEINEAAFTGEHLEAFFASAQAGLAKDPIIPPPGVTFAPGAWYREESDGLRRWRWSALRTSDLTIERNGSAAAPLLVAGRIISYSLRQTLRLLASDGSELWRTQLEPGRYSAFCLRLPASSAPTSTLRFVSDAEPAPPGKKDTRPLGFALFDLVAEPDIPCSADTALPSPTGGL
;
A
#
# COMPACT_ATOMS: atom_id res chain seq x y z
N MET A 1 47.98 -28.14 -12.78
CA MET A 1 47.96 -28.64 -11.39
C MET A 1 48.39 -27.60 -10.35
N ARG A 2 49.62 -27.07 -10.34
CA ARG A 2 50.11 -26.17 -9.26
C ARG A 2 49.27 -24.91 -8.96
N ARG A 3 48.62 -24.29 -9.96
CA ARG A 3 47.71 -23.13 -9.74
C ARG A 3 46.38 -23.49 -9.09
N GLN A 4 45.84 -24.67 -9.37
CA GLN A 4 44.59 -25.14 -8.75
C GLN A 4 44.81 -25.57 -7.31
N THR A 5 45.95 -26.20 -7.00
CA THR A 5 46.32 -26.56 -5.62
C THR A 5 46.59 -25.33 -4.77
N PHE A 6 47.14 -24.25 -5.35
CA PHE A 6 47.33 -22.97 -4.67
C PHE A 6 45.99 -22.26 -4.39
N LEU A 7 45.06 -22.27 -5.35
CA LEU A 7 43.74 -21.67 -5.18
C LEU A 7 42.87 -22.44 -4.19
N ILE A 8 42.91 -23.78 -4.24
CA ILE A 8 42.23 -24.65 -3.27
C ILE A 8 42.86 -24.50 -1.88
N GLY A 9 44.19 -24.37 -1.80
CA GLY A 9 44.90 -24.09 -0.56
C GLY A 9 44.53 -22.72 0.03
N LEU A 10 44.39 -21.69 -0.80
CA LEU A 10 43.97 -20.35 -0.37
C LEU A 10 42.52 -20.33 0.11
N ILE A 11 41.62 -21.03 -0.59
CA ILE A 11 40.21 -21.20 -0.19
C ILE A 11 40.12 -22.00 1.11
N ALA A 12 40.87 -23.10 1.25
CA ALA A 12 40.91 -23.89 2.47
C ALA A 12 41.50 -23.10 3.65
N LEU A 13 42.53 -22.26 3.42
CA LEU A 13 43.11 -21.39 4.45
C LEU A 13 42.11 -20.29 4.86
N LEU A 14 41.40 -19.68 3.91
CA LEU A 14 40.34 -18.68 4.17
C LEU A 14 39.11 -19.28 4.86
N LEU A 15 38.82 -20.57 4.62
CA LEU A 15 37.72 -21.30 5.26
C LEU A 15 38.10 -21.92 6.62
N ALA A 16 39.37 -22.23 6.86
CA ALA A 16 39.86 -22.83 8.11
C ALA A 16 40.36 -21.80 9.14
N ALA A 17 40.84 -20.63 8.69
CA ALA A 17 41.28 -19.54 9.56
C ALA A 17 40.20 -18.93 10.48
N PRO A 18 38.89 -18.94 10.17
CA PRO A 18 37.92 -18.32 11.06
C PRO A 18 37.55 -19.22 12.24
N LEU A 19 37.66 -20.55 12.17
CA LEU A 19 37.09 -21.43 13.21
C LEU A 19 37.67 -21.22 14.64
N PRO A 20 38.99 -21.03 14.83
CA PRO A 20 39.54 -20.69 16.16
C PRO A 20 39.47 -19.19 16.48
N ALA A 21 39.51 -18.32 15.47
CA ALA A 21 39.41 -16.86 15.64
C ALA A 21 37.98 -16.40 15.98
N LEU A 22 36.97 -17.15 15.55
CA LEU A 22 35.55 -16.95 15.81
C LEU A 22 35.19 -17.14 17.30
N PHE A 23 35.91 -18.02 18.02
CA PHE A 23 35.69 -18.27 19.45
C PHE A 23 36.52 -17.36 20.37
N LEU A 24 37.65 -16.81 19.89
CA LEU A 24 38.58 -16.02 20.72
C LEU A 24 38.24 -14.53 20.82
N LEU A 25 37.31 -14.00 20.02
CA LEU A 25 36.95 -12.58 20.01
C LEU A 25 35.62 -12.24 20.70
N GLU A 26 34.80 -13.23 21.06
CA GLU A 26 33.61 -12.97 21.88
C GLU A 26 34.00 -12.59 23.34
N ALA A 27 35.17 -13.02 23.80
CA ALA A 27 35.70 -12.74 25.13
C ALA A 27 36.42 -11.39 25.26
N THR A 28 36.73 -10.72 24.15
CA THR A 28 37.39 -9.41 24.17
C THR A 28 36.65 -8.47 23.23
N GLN A 29 35.76 -7.65 23.77
CA GLN A 29 35.27 -6.44 23.11
C GLN A 29 36.38 -5.39 23.23
N PRO A 30 37.29 -5.19 22.25
CA PRO A 30 38.30 -4.16 22.37
C PRO A 30 37.61 -2.79 22.38
N LYS A 31 37.77 -2.06 23.49
CA LYS A 31 37.34 -0.67 23.60
C LYS A 31 38.39 0.23 22.93
N GLY A 32 38.11 0.71 21.72
CA GLY A 32 38.97 1.70 21.04
C GLY A 32 38.64 1.95 19.56
N ALA A 33 38.79 3.20 19.13
CA ALA A 33 38.40 3.73 17.81
C ALA A 33 39.03 3.03 16.58
N TRP A 34 40.15 2.32 16.74
CA TRP A 34 40.79 1.55 15.66
C TRP A 34 40.19 0.15 15.50
N ALA A 35 39.63 -0.42 16.57
CA ALA A 35 38.90 -1.68 16.53
C ALA A 35 37.45 -1.47 16.07
N ASP A 36 36.89 -0.27 16.25
CA ASP A 36 35.56 0.12 15.76
C ASP A 36 35.43 0.01 14.23
N TRP A 37 36.51 0.19 13.46
CA TRP A 37 36.49 -0.03 12.00
C TRP A 37 36.36 -1.51 11.61
N LEU A 38 36.92 -2.41 12.42
CA LEU A 38 36.86 -3.87 12.26
C LEU A 38 35.57 -4.47 12.84
N LEU A 39 34.96 -3.80 13.82
CA LEU A 39 33.86 -4.32 14.64
C LEU A 39 32.52 -3.62 14.45
N ASN A 40 32.43 -2.41 13.88
CA ASN A 40 31.16 -1.71 13.82
C ASN A 40 31.01 -0.66 12.71
N ARG A 41 30.66 -1.12 11.51
CA ARG A 41 29.73 -0.38 10.62
C ARG A 41 28.54 -1.27 10.36
N THR A 42 27.42 -0.97 11.02
CA THR A 42 26.14 -1.63 10.81
C THR A 42 25.86 -1.77 9.31
N LEU A 43 25.43 -2.95 8.89
CA LEU A 43 24.91 -3.13 7.54
C LEU A 43 23.62 -2.32 7.43
N VAL A 44 23.40 -1.73 6.27
CA VAL A 44 22.15 -1.07 5.92
C VAL A 44 21.13 -2.14 5.54
N GLY A 45 19.90 -2.01 6.02
CA GLY A 45 18.79 -2.91 5.76
C GLY A 45 18.17 -3.49 7.03
N VAL A 46 17.00 -4.10 6.88
CA VAL A 46 16.28 -4.73 8.00
C VAL A 46 16.67 -6.22 8.07
N THR A 47 17.24 -6.63 9.20
CA THR A 47 17.46 -8.05 9.52
C THR A 47 16.51 -8.48 10.61
N LEU A 48 15.72 -9.53 10.37
CA LEU A 48 14.93 -10.16 11.42
C LEU A 48 15.86 -10.98 12.33
N PRO A 49 16.01 -10.61 13.61
CA PRO A 49 16.94 -11.29 14.51
C PRO A 49 16.62 -12.78 14.61
N SER A 50 17.65 -13.62 14.73
CA SER A 50 17.49 -15.05 14.97
C SER A 50 16.63 -15.28 16.22
N GLN A 51 15.57 -16.08 16.10
CA GLN A 51 14.86 -16.59 17.26
C GLN A 51 15.73 -17.64 17.96
N ASN A 52 15.88 -17.52 19.27
CA ASN A 52 16.62 -18.50 20.06
C ASN A 52 15.72 -19.70 20.35
N THR A 53 16.04 -20.85 19.76
CA THR A 53 15.37 -22.12 20.10
C THR A 53 16.01 -22.69 21.37
N PRO A 54 15.26 -22.98 22.45
CA PRO A 54 15.81 -23.57 23.65
C PRO A 54 16.43 -24.95 23.39
N PHE A 55 17.50 -25.27 24.11
CA PHE A 55 18.10 -26.61 24.08
C PHE A 55 17.20 -27.62 24.79
N THR A 56 16.70 -28.61 24.04
CA THR A 56 15.93 -29.74 24.55
C THR A 56 16.27 -30.99 23.74
N ALA A 57 15.98 -32.19 24.26
CA ALA A 57 16.19 -33.43 23.50
C ALA A 57 15.43 -33.41 22.16
N ARG A 58 14.19 -32.89 22.15
CA ARG A 58 13.39 -32.75 20.93
C ARG A 58 14.06 -31.82 19.91
N THR A 59 14.40 -30.60 20.32
CA THR A 59 14.99 -29.58 19.44
C THR A 59 16.41 -29.94 18.96
N TRP A 60 17.11 -30.81 19.71
CA TRP A 60 18.37 -31.40 19.29
C TRP A 60 18.19 -32.45 18.20
N PHE A 61 17.26 -33.41 18.38
CA PHE A 61 17.06 -34.50 17.42
C PHE A 61 16.31 -34.07 16.16
N ASP A 62 15.48 -33.02 16.21
CA ASP A 62 14.79 -32.47 15.04
C ASP A 62 15.61 -31.42 14.25
N GLY A 63 16.80 -31.06 14.75
CA GLY A 63 17.74 -30.14 14.08
C GLY A 63 17.44 -28.64 14.27
N SER A 64 16.33 -28.28 14.92
CA SER A 64 15.93 -26.87 15.08
C SER A 64 16.89 -26.07 15.98
N PHE A 65 17.45 -26.71 17.01
CA PHE A 65 18.45 -26.08 17.87
C PHE A 65 19.72 -25.72 17.07
N GLN A 66 20.25 -26.66 16.29
CA GLN A 66 21.47 -26.48 15.49
C GLN A 66 21.28 -25.40 14.43
N LEU A 67 20.12 -25.34 13.79
CA LEU A 67 19.76 -24.28 12.85
C LEU A 67 19.73 -22.91 13.55
N SER A 68 19.11 -22.83 14.73
CA SER A 68 19.05 -21.58 15.51
C SER A 68 20.45 -21.10 15.93
N VAL A 69 21.31 -22.00 16.41
CA VAL A 69 22.69 -21.68 16.81
C VAL A 69 23.52 -21.27 15.61
N THR A 70 23.39 -21.97 14.47
CA THR A 70 24.09 -21.62 13.23
C THR A 70 23.70 -20.22 12.76
N LYS A 71 22.41 -19.89 12.80
CA LYS A 71 21.92 -18.54 12.46
C LYS A 71 22.44 -17.50 13.45
N TRP A 72 22.37 -17.80 14.75
CA TRP A 72 22.81 -16.91 15.83
C TRP A 72 24.30 -16.58 15.73
N VAL A 73 25.15 -17.60 15.51
CA VAL A 73 26.60 -17.43 15.30
C VAL A 73 26.85 -16.65 14.01
N GLY A 74 26.16 -17.01 12.92
CA GLY A 74 26.25 -16.33 11.63
C GLY A 74 25.83 -14.85 11.66
N GLU A 75 25.02 -14.45 12.65
CA GLU A 75 24.61 -13.06 12.87
C GLU A 75 25.58 -12.26 13.75
N ARG A 76 26.41 -12.93 14.57
CA ARG A 76 27.16 -12.27 15.67
C ARG A 76 28.67 -12.40 15.58
N PHE A 77 29.19 -13.14 14.62
CA PHE A 77 30.63 -13.34 14.57
C PHE A 77 31.41 -12.07 14.21
N CYS A 78 32.57 -11.90 14.83
CA CYS A 78 33.46 -10.76 14.61
C CYS A 78 33.93 -10.68 13.15
N GLY A 79 33.87 -9.49 12.55
CA GLY A 79 34.31 -9.25 11.17
C GLY A 79 33.30 -9.65 10.10
N ARG A 80 32.10 -10.09 10.50
CA ARG A 80 30.99 -10.42 9.59
C ARG A 80 30.69 -9.31 8.60
N GLU A 81 30.58 -8.07 9.08
CA GLU A 81 30.22 -6.90 8.29
C GLU A 81 31.28 -6.63 7.22
N LEU A 82 32.56 -6.76 7.58
CA LEU A 82 33.69 -6.62 6.65
C LEU A 82 33.65 -7.72 5.58
N CYS A 83 33.46 -8.98 5.98
CA CYS A 83 33.33 -10.11 5.06
C CYS A 83 32.17 -9.90 4.08
N ILE A 84 31.01 -9.45 4.57
CA ILE A 84 29.86 -9.14 3.73
C ILE A 84 30.16 -8.00 2.75
N ARG A 85 30.76 -6.90 3.22
CA ARG A 85 31.11 -5.76 2.35
C ARG A 85 32.11 -6.12 1.26
N LEU A 86 33.14 -6.90 1.60
CA LEU A 86 34.14 -7.38 0.63
C LEU A 86 33.53 -8.38 -0.35
N TYR A 87 32.72 -9.31 0.13
CA TYR A 87 32.00 -10.25 -0.73
C TYR A 87 31.08 -9.52 -1.71
N ASN A 88 30.29 -8.56 -1.22
CA ASN A 88 29.42 -7.72 -2.05
C ASN A 88 30.25 -6.89 -3.03
N GLN A 89 31.40 -6.35 -2.62
CA GLN A 89 32.30 -5.61 -3.50
C GLN A 89 32.81 -6.48 -4.65
N VAL A 90 33.25 -7.71 -4.38
CA VAL A 90 33.73 -8.65 -5.40
C VAL A 90 32.60 -9.00 -6.37
N LEU A 91 31.44 -9.37 -5.84
CA LEU A 91 30.28 -9.71 -6.66
C LEU A 91 29.83 -8.53 -7.53
N TRP A 92 29.79 -7.32 -6.96
CA TRP A 92 29.44 -6.11 -7.67
C TRP A 92 30.45 -5.81 -8.78
N SER A 93 31.75 -5.90 -8.48
CA SER A 93 32.81 -5.56 -9.43
C SER A 93 32.89 -6.53 -10.61
N LEU A 94 32.62 -7.83 -10.38
CA LEU A 94 32.70 -8.86 -11.41
C LEU A 94 31.38 -9.07 -12.17
N CYS A 95 30.25 -8.95 -11.48
CA CYS A 95 28.95 -9.38 -12.01
C CYS A 95 27.88 -8.29 -12.01
N ARG A 96 28.13 -7.12 -11.40
CA ARG A 96 27.12 -6.07 -11.16
C ARG A 96 25.85 -6.61 -10.46
N LYS A 97 26.06 -7.54 -9.52
CA LYS A 97 25.01 -8.18 -8.72
C LYS A 97 25.21 -7.87 -7.24
N SER A 98 24.14 -8.01 -6.47
CA SER A 98 24.15 -7.96 -5.01
C SER A 98 23.29 -9.09 -4.45
N TYR A 99 23.83 -9.87 -3.52
CA TYR A 99 23.06 -10.84 -2.74
C TYR A 99 22.36 -10.21 -1.53
N MET A 100 22.49 -8.90 -1.33
CA MET A 100 21.86 -8.22 -0.20
C MET A 100 20.34 -8.25 -0.32
N ALA A 101 19.70 -8.48 0.85
CA ALA A 101 18.26 -8.61 0.99
C ALA A 101 17.64 -9.54 -0.06
N ALA A 102 18.20 -10.75 -0.22
CA ALA A 102 17.72 -11.81 -1.12
C ALA A 102 17.60 -11.38 -2.60
N GLU A 103 18.62 -10.67 -3.11
CA GLU A 103 18.64 -10.13 -4.48
C GLU A 103 17.51 -9.12 -4.75
N SER A 104 17.07 -8.39 -3.72
CA SER A 104 16.03 -7.36 -3.86
C SER A 104 16.49 -6.11 -4.63
N VAL A 105 17.78 -5.97 -4.94
CA VAL A 105 18.30 -4.87 -5.76
C VAL A 105 18.83 -5.41 -7.10
N VAL A 106 18.27 -4.90 -8.18
CA VAL A 106 18.59 -5.29 -9.56
C VAL A 106 19.25 -4.13 -10.29
N THR A 107 20.36 -4.39 -10.96
CA THR A 107 21.02 -3.43 -11.85
C THR A 107 20.36 -3.44 -13.23
N GLY A 108 19.93 -2.26 -13.68
CA GLY A 108 19.38 -1.97 -15.00
C GLY A 108 20.43 -2.00 -16.11
N THR A 109 19.98 -1.89 -17.35
CA THR A 109 20.83 -1.93 -18.56
C THR A 109 21.78 -0.75 -18.66
N ASP A 110 21.42 0.39 -18.06
CA ASP A 110 22.22 1.62 -18.00
C ASP A 110 22.91 1.83 -16.63
N GLY A 111 22.89 0.82 -15.77
CA GLY A 111 23.55 0.85 -14.46
C GLY A 111 22.70 1.38 -13.30
N ARG A 112 21.48 1.89 -13.55
CA ARG A 112 20.58 2.30 -12.46
C ARG A 112 20.10 1.11 -11.64
N LEU A 113 19.85 1.33 -10.36
CA LEU A 113 19.35 0.32 -9.43
C LEU A 113 17.81 0.35 -9.41
N PHE A 114 17.22 -0.83 -9.32
CA PHE A 114 15.79 -1.04 -9.14
C PHE A 114 15.54 -1.99 -7.98
N GLU A 115 14.42 -1.81 -7.29
CA GLU A 115 13.94 -2.75 -6.30
C GLU A 115 13.14 -3.88 -6.97
N MET A 116 13.35 -5.11 -6.52
CA MET A 116 12.79 -6.31 -7.15
C MET A 116 11.26 -6.35 -7.09
N ASN A 117 10.64 -5.84 -6.02
CA ASN A 117 9.18 -5.76 -5.90
C ASN A 117 8.55 -4.89 -7.01
N TYR A 118 9.10 -3.71 -7.28
CA TYR A 118 8.62 -2.82 -8.34
C TYR A 118 8.87 -3.41 -9.72
N LEU A 119 10.02 -4.07 -9.92
CA LEU A 119 10.28 -4.82 -11.16
C LEU A 119 9.33 -6.00 -11.33
N ALA A 120 9.04 -6.75 -10.27
CA ALA A 120 8.16 -7.91 -10.32
C ALA A 120 6.73 -7.48 -10.68
N HIS A 121 6.26 -6.37 -10.11
CA HIS A 121 4.99 -5.74 -10.51
C HIS A 121 5.02 -5.32 -12.00
N TYR A 122 6.05 -4.56 -12.40
CA TYR A 122 6.18 -4.09 -13.79
C TYR A 122 6.28 -5.24 -14.79
N ALA A 123 7.01 -6.30 -14.47
CA ALA A 123 7.16 -7.50 -15.30
C ALA A 123 5.91 -8.40 -15.31
N GLY A 124 4.98 -8.21 -14.36
CA GLY A 124 3.86 -9.12 -14.14
C GLY A 124 4.27 -10.48 -13.57
N LEU A 125 5.39 -10.53 -12.85
CA LEU A 125 5.83 -11.71 -12.10
C LEU A 125 4.99 -11.89 -10.83
N ASP A 126 4.53 -10.77 -10.26
CA ASP A 126 3.50 -10.75 -9.24
C ASP A 126 2.11 -10.57 -9.86
N LEU A 127 1.09 -11.02 -9.15
CA LEU A 127 -0.30 -10.85 -9.58
C LEU A 127 -0.65 -9.36 -9.56
N ARG A 128 -0.73 -8.77 -10.76
CA ARG A 128 -1.28 -7.43 -10.93
C ARG A 128 -2.76 -7.43 -10.59
N PRO A 129 -3.30 -6.35 -9.98
CA PRO A 129 -4.72 -6.28 -9.68
C PRO A 129 -5.52 -6.36 -10.97
N ASN A 130 -6.49 -7.25 -11.01
CA ASN A 130 -7.39 -7.31 -12.14
C ASN A 130 -8.39 -6.13 -12.09
N ARG A 131 -9.20 -6.00 -13.15
CA ARG A 131 -10.23 -4.96 -13.27
C ARG A 131 -11.15 -4.88 -12.03
N HIS A 132 -11.55 -6.03 -11.49
CA HIS A 132 -12.45 -6.10 -10.35
C HIS A 132 -11.79 -5.63 -9.04
N GLU A 133 -10.51 -5.93 -8.85
CA GLU A 133 -9.76 -5.47 -7.67
C GLU A 133 -9.56 -3.96 -7.67
N LEU A 134 -9.33 -3.37 -8.85
CA LEU A 134 -9.32 -1.91 -8.98
C LEU A 134 -10.72 -1.29 -8.77
N ASP A 135 -11.80 -2.00 -9.11
CA ASP A 135 -13.18 -1.50 -8.93
C ASP A 135 -13.52 -1.50 -7.43
N LEU A 136 -13.06 -2.53 -6.73
CA LEU A 136 -13.11 -2.66 -5.29
C LEU A 136 -12.35 -1.54 -4.57
N LEU A 137 -11.12 -1.25 -5.02
CA LEU A 137 -10.33 -0.16 -4.47
C LEU A 137 -11.02 1.19 -4.67
N ALA A 138 -11.43 1.50 -5.91
CA ALA A 138 -12.15 2.74 -6.22
C ALA A 138 -13.40 2.92 -5.36
N LEU A 139 -14.17 1.85 -5.16
CA LEU A 139 -15.33 1.90 -4.28
C LEU A 139 -14.94 2.20 -2.84
N ARG A 140 -13.97 1.48 -2.26
CA ARG A 140 -13.53 1.72 -0.87
C ARG A 140 -13.06 3.15 -0.66
N LEU A 141 -12.37 3.72 -1.64
CA LEU A 141 -11.98 5.12 -1.66
C LEU A 141 -13.20 6.04 -1.67
N ARG A 142 -14.22 5.74 -2.48
CA ARG A 142 -15.49 6.47 -2.50
C ARG A 142 -16.20 6.44 -1.15
N LEU A 143 -16.20 5.29 -0.48
CA LEU A 143 -16.82 5.12 0.83
C LEU A 143 -16.13 5.98 1.87
N LEU A 144 -14.82 5.85 1.95
CA LEU A 144 -14.00 6.62 2.89
C LEU A 144 -14.15 8.12 2.64
N HIS A 145 -14.09 8.54 1.37
CA HIS A 145 -14.30 9.93 0.97
C HIS A 145 -15.63 10.47 1.50
N ARG A 146 -16.73 9.74 1.31
CA ARG A 146 -18.06 10.14 1.81
C ARG A 146 -18.15 10.17 3.33
N GLN A 147 -17.57 9.18 4.02
CA GLN A 147 -17.60 9.11 5.48
C GLN A 147 -16.84 10.25 6.15
N LEU A 148 -15.70 10.66 5.57
CA LEU A 148 -14.92 11.81 6.00
C LEU A 148 -15.61 13.12 5.62
N ALA A 149 -16.15 13.23 4.40
CA ALA A 149 -16.90 14.40 3.97
C ALA A 149 -18.14 14.67 4.84
N ALA A 150 -18.85 13.64 5.28
CA ALA A 150 -19.97 13.76 6.22
C ALA A 150 -19.57 14.35 7.59
N ARG A 151 -18.28 14.30 7.93
CA ARG A 151 -17.68 14.90 9.14
C ARG A 151 -17.03 16.25 8.85
N GLY A 152 -17.16 16.76 7.62
CA GLY A 152 -16.49 17.99 7.19
C GLY A 152 -14.99 17.85 6.98
N VAL A 153 -14.48 16.60 6.86
CA VAL A 153 -13.05 16.34 6.67
C VAL A 153 -12.75 16.05 5.20
N PRO A 154 -11.93 16.90 4.54
CA PRO A 154 -11.44 16.67 3.20
C PRO A 154 -10.64 15.38 3.06
N PHE A 155 -10.86 14.65 1.97
CA PHE A 155 -10.10 13.45 1.62
C PHE A 155 -9.57 13.53 0.20
N VAL A 156 -8.25 13.36 0.04
CA VAL A 156 -7.54 13.41 -1.25
C VAL A 156 -6.74 12.14 -1.45
N VAL A 157 -6.85 11.53 -2.63
CA VAL A 157 -6.02 10.40 -3.05
C VAL A 157 -4.81 10.90 -3.83
N VAL A 158 -3.63 10.32 -3.61
CA VAL A 158 -2.41 10.66 -4.35
C VAL A 158 -1.83 9.38 -4.92
N ILE A 159 -1.61 9.34 -6.24
CA ILE A 159 -0.90 8.23 -6.86
C ILE A 159 0.55 8.62 -7.11
N THR A 160 1.50 7.93 -6.48
CA THR A 160 2.95 8.20 -6.66
C THR A 160 3.57 7.30 -7.74
N PRO A 161 4.60 7.77 -8.45
CA PRO A 161 5.25 7.00 -9.50
C PRO A 161 6.13 5.89 -8.96
N SER A 162 6.32 4.86 -9.76
CA SER A 162 7.25 3.77 -9.56
C SER A 162 8.41 3.92 -10.53
N LYS A 163 9.65 3.84 -10.04
CA LYS A 163 10.86 3.93 -10.87
C LYS A 163 10.85 2.92 -12.03
N ALA A 164 10.29 1.72 -11.81
CA ALA A 164 10.21 0.67 -12.82
C ALA A 164 9.27 1.05 -13.97
N ALA A 165 8.07 1.55 -13.65
CA ALA A 165 7.12 2.03 -14.66
C ALA A 165 7.60 3.30 -15.37
N PHE A 166 8.33 4.15 -14.64
CA PHE A 166 8.82 5.43 -15.12
C PHE A 166 10.02 5.30 -16.07
N TYR A 167 10.87 4.27 -15.91
CA TYR A 167 12.04 4.01 -16.77
C TYR A 167 12.07 2.59 -17.33
N PRO A 168 11.10 2.22 -18.17
CA PRO A 168 10.95 0.85 -18.65
C PRO A 168 12.09 0.41 -19.56
N ASP A 169 12.74 1.34 -20.29
CA ASP A 169 13.84 1.05 -21.21
C ASP A 169 15.13 0.64 -20.49
N SER A 170 15.26 1.02 -19.23
CA SER A 170 16.41 0.67 -18.39
C SER A 170 16.24 -0.70 -17.72
N ILE A 171 15.08 -1.35 -17.87
CA ILE A 171 14.79 -2.65 -17.27
C ILE A 171 15.45 -3.77 -18.07
N PRO A 172 16.21 -4.69 -17.43
CA PRO A 172 16.80 -5.84 -18.11
C PRO A 172 15.74 -6.71 -18.80
N THR A 173 16.05 -7.24 -19.99
CA THR A 173 15.11 -8.05 -20.81
C THR A 173 14.40 -9.17 -20.04
N ARG A 174 15.07 -9.79 -19.06
CA ARG A 174 14.49 -10.85 -18.22
C ARG A 174 13.33 -10.40 -17.31
N TYR A 175 13.16 -9.10 -17.12
CA TYR A 175 12.08 -8.47 -16.35
C TYR A 175 11.18 -7.59 -17.22
N GLN A 176 11.26 -7.72 -18.55
CA GLN A 176 10.26 -7.10 -19.43
C GLN A 176 8.99 -7.94 -19.39
N PRO A 177 7.80 -7.33 -19.34
CA PRO A 177 6.56 -8.08 -19.34
C PRO A 177 6.41 -8.86 -20.67
N PRO A 178 5.79 -10.06 -20.64
CA PRO A 178 5.44 -10.76 -21.87
C PRO A 178 4.60 -9.87 -22.79
N ALA A 179 4.80 -9.99 -24.11
CA ALA A 179 4.05 -9.20 -25.09
C ALA A 179 2.52 -9.32 -24.96
N THR A 180 2.03 -10.46 -24.45
CA THR A 180 0.61 -10.72 -24.18
C THR A 180 0.06 -9.95 -22.98
N LEU A 181 0.91 -9.53 -22.05
CA LEU A 181 0.52 -8.80 -20.84
C LEU A 181 0.69 -7.29 -21.01
N GLY A 182 1.75 -6.87 -21.69
CA GLY A 182 2.07 -5.45 -21.88
C GLY A 182 2.45 -4.72 -20.59
N ARG A 183 2.56 -3.38 -20.70
CA ARG A 183 2.86 -2.50 -19.56
C ARG A 183 1.70 -2.47 -18.55
N PRO A 184 1.98 -2.18 -17.27
CA PRO A 184 0.95 -1.85 -16.29
C PRO A 184 0.02 -0.73 -16.79
N LEU A 185 -1.28 -0.87 -16.54
CA LEU A 185 -2.35 0.11 -16.87
C LEU A 185 -3.27 0.39 -15.67
N GLU A 186 -2.85 -0.02 -14.48
CA GLU A 186 -3.63 0.00 -13.25
C GLU A 186 -3.86 1.43 -12.76
N HIS A 187 -2.82 2.28 -12.88
CA HIS A 187 -2.87 3.71 -12.57
C HIS A 187 -3.92 4.41 -13.43
N GLU A 188 -3.87 4.27 -14.76
CA GLU A 188 -4.80 4.97 -15.65
C GLU A 188 -6.24 4.52 -15.40
N ARG A 189 -6.45 3.22 -15.16
CA ARG A 189 -7.77 2.67 -14.85
C ARG A 189 -8.32 3.19 -13.52
N LEU A 190 -7.48 3.28 -12.49
CA LEU A 190 -7.91 3.83 -11.21
C LEU A 190 -8.20 5.32 -11.33
N HIS A 191 -7.33 6.07 -12.04
CA HIS A 191 -7.52 7.49 -12.33
C HIS A 191 -8.89 7.74 -12.99
N GLU A 192 -9.21 7.01 -14.06
CA GLU A 192 -10.50 7.12 -14.75
C GLU A 192 -11.69 6.87 -13.81
N ARG A 193 -11.58 5.89 -12.91
CA ARG A 193 -12.65 5.53 -11.96
C ARG A 193 -12.87 6.60 -10.90
N LEU A 194 -11.79 7.06 -10.28
CA LEU A 194 -11.84 8.11 -9.26
C LEU A 194 -12.36 9.43 -9.84
N SER A 195 -11.96 9.76 -11.08
CA SER A 195 -12.46 10.92 -11.82
C SER A 195 -13.97 10.84 -12.06
N ARG A 196 -14.48 9.68 -12.49
CA ARG A 196 -15.93 9.46 -12.69
C ARG A 196 -16.73 9.56 -11.39
N ASP A 197 -16.17 9.10 -10.28
CA ASP A 197 -16.82 9.16 -8.96
C ASP A 197 -16.67 10.52 -8.26
N GLY A 198 -15.97 11.48 -8.87
CA GLY A 198 -15.75 12.83 -8.32
C GLY A 198 -14.86 12.85 -7.08
N ILE A 199 -14.01 11.83 -6.90
CA ILE A 199 -13.10 11.73 -5.74
C ILE A 199 -11.86 12.60 -6.03
N PRO A 200 -11.52 13.57 -5.17
CA PRO A 200 -10.32 14.39 -5.35
C PRO A 200 -9.07 13.52 -5.41
N MET A 201 -8.30 13.68 -6.48
CA MET A 201 -7.08 12.92 -6.70
C MET A 201 -5.98 13.78 -7.32
N VAL A 202 -4.75 13.56 -6.86
CA VAL A 202 -3.52 14.11 -7.46
C VAL A 202 -2.79 13.00 -8.19
N ASP A 203 -2.60 13.19 -9.50
CA ASP A 203 -1.80 12.29 -10.34
C ASP A 203 -0.32 12.66 -10.25
N GLY A 204 0.37 12.11 -9.25
CA GLY A 204 1.80 12.30 -9.07
C GLY A 204 2.64 11.69 -10.18
N VAL A 205 2.13 10.69 -10.91
CA VAL A 205 2.82 10.08 -12.06
C VAL A 205 2.93 11.10 -13.19
N ALA A 206 1.81 11.68 -13.61
CA ALA A 206 1.76 12.68 -14.66
C ALA A 206 2.56 13.95 -14.30
N LEU A 207 2.44 14.42 -13.06
CA LEU A 207 3.19 15.60 -12.58
C LEU A 207 4.70 15.35 -12.56
N THR A 208 5.15 14.14 -12.22
CA THR A 208 6.58 13.80 -12.21
C THR A 208 7.16 13.73 -13.62
N HIS A 209 6.42 13.18 -14.58
CA HIS A 209 6.83 13.21 -15.99
C HIS A 209 6.94 14.64 -16.53
N LEU A 210 5.98 15.49 -16.20
CA LEU A 210 6.03 16.90 -16.57
C LEU A 210 7.24 17.60 -15.92
N ALA A 211 7.50 17.33 -14.64
CA ALA A 211 8.62 17.89 -13.92
C ALA A 211 9.96 17.47 -14.54
N GLU A 212 10.17 16.19 -14.83
CA GLU A 212 11.43 15.65 -15.36
C GLU A 212 11.89 16.36 -16.62
N SER A 213 10.97 16.71 -17.52
CA SER A 213 11.29 17.43 -18.76
C SER A 213 12.01 18.78 -18.55
N ARG A 214 11.96 19.32 -17.32
CA ARG A 214 12.57 20.59 -16.91
C ARG A 214 13.80 20.40 -16.02
N LEU A 215 14.15 19.16 -15.66
CA LEU A 215 15.25 18.87 -14.74
C LEU A 215 16.56 18.58 -15.50
N PRO A 216 17.71 19.00 -14.95
CA PRO A 216 19.02 18.68 -15.53
C PRO A 216 19.48 17.24 -15.25
N LEU A 217 18.74 16.50 -14.43
CA LEU A 217 18.95 15.10 -14.07
C LEU A 217 17.61 14.37 -13.99
N PRO A 218 17.59 13.03 -14.11
CA PRO A 218 16.37 12.24 -14.01
C PRO A 218 15.63 12.47 -12.68
N ALA A 219 14.31 12.34 -12.72
CA ALA A 219 13.43 12.50 -11.56
C ALA A 219 13.75 11.50 -10.41
N PHE A 220 14.26 10.32 -10.74
CA PHE A 220 14.78 9.35 -9.78
C PHE A 220 16.31 9.22 -9.91
N PRO A 221 17.06 9.26 -8.81
CA PRO A 221 18.50 8.99 -8.83
C PRO A 221 18.79 7.56 -9.29
N ALA A 222 19.92 7.33 -9.96
CA ALA A 222 20.24 5.98 -10.41
C ALA A 222 20.51 5.05 -9.21
N THR A 223 20.97 5.59 -8.09
CA THR A 223 21.35 4.87 -6.87
C THR A 223 20.22 4.67 -5.85
N GLY A 224 19.02 5.22 -6.07
CA GLY A 224 17.89 5.12 -5.14
C GLY A 224 16.57 4.66 -5.76
N THR A 225 15.59 4.25 -4.94
CA THR A 225 14.26 3.78 -5.40
C THR A 225 13.23 4.90 -5.48
N HIS A 226 13.42 5.98 -4.73
CA HIS A 226 12.49 7.10 -4.62
C HIS A 226 12.78 8.20 -5.65
N TRP A 227 11.74 8.94 -6.03
CA TRP A 227 11.88 10.24 -6.71
C TRP A 227 12.64 11.25 -5.82
N THR A 228 13.28 12.25 -6.45
CA THR A 228 13.95 13.34 -5.71
C THR A 228 12.91 14.29 -5.09
N PRO A 229 13.24 15.02 -4.01
CA PRO A 229 12.37 16.07 -3.47
C PRO A 229 11.99 17.11 -4.54
N VAL A 230 12.92 17.41 -5.46
CA VAL A 230 12.71 18.37 -6.55
C VAL A 230 11.66 17.85 -7.53
N ALA A 231 11.74 16.58 -7.93
CA ALA A 231 10.75 15.96 -8.81
C ALA A 231 9.39 15.79 -8.13
N ALA A 232 9.36 15.57 -6.81
CA ALA A 232 8.14 15.48 -6.02
C ALA A 232 7.47 16.86 -5.78
N GLY A 233 8.16 17.97 -6.03
CA GLY A 233 7.71 19.33 -5.71
C GLY A 233 6.38 19.72 -6.35
N ASP A 234 6.19 19.42 -7.63
CA ASP A 234 4.92 19.68 -8.33
C ASP A 234 3.76 18.88 -7.72
N THR A 235 4.01 17.62 -7.35
CA THR A 235 3.02 16.77 -6.68
C THR A 235 2.69 17.31 -5.29
N ALA A 236 3.70 17.76 -4.53
CA ALA A 236 3.52 18.35 -3.21
C ALA A 236 2.69 19.65 -3.26
N GLU A 237 2.93 20.53 -4.25
CA GLU A 237 2.13 21.74 -4.49
C GLU A 237 0.69 21.38 -4.91
N ALA A 238 0.51 20.38 -5.76
CA ALA A 238 -0.80 19.93 -6.20
C ALA A 238 -1.64 19.35 -5.05
N ILE A 239 -1.02 18.62 -4.12
CA ILE A 239 -1.67 18.15 -2.89
C ILE A 239 -2.10 19.33 -2.02
N LEU A 240 -1.23 20.32 -1.81
CA LEU A 240 -1.60 21.53 -1.06
C LEU A 240 -2.80 22.24 -1.70
N ARG A 241 -2.84 22.35 -3.03
CA ARG A 241 -3.97 22.93 -3.76
C ARG A 241 -5.25 22.11 -3.61
N ALA A 242 -5.16 20.78 -3.68
CA ALA A 242 -6.30 19.90 -3.49
C ALA A 242 -6.85 20.02 -2.05
N CYS A 243 -5.98 20.06 -1.04
CA CYS A 243 -6.35 20.26 0.36
C CYS A 243 -6.94 21.66 0.60
N GLU A 244 -6.38 22.72 0.01
CA GLU A 244 -6.91 24.10 0.12
C GLU A 244 -8.30 24.21 -0.51
N LEU A 245 -8.51 23.63 -1.69
CA LEU A 245 -9.81 23.62 -2.36
C LEU A 245 -10.86 22.90 -1.52
N ALA A 246 -10.49 21.76 -0.93
CA ALA A 246 -11.42 20.92 -0.20
C ALA A 246 -11.68 21.38 1.25
N SER A 247 -10.70 22.01 1.91
CA SER A 247 -10.82 22.54 3.29
C SER A 247 -11.30 24.00 3.34
N HIS A 248 -11.31 24.71 2.21
CA HIS A 248 -11.48 26.16 2.12
C HIS A 248 -10.46 26.97 2.95
N GLN A 249 -9.32 26.37 3.30
CA GLN A 249 -8.24 27.04 4.00
C GLN A 249 -7.13 27.44 3.05
N SER A 250 -6.72 28.71 3.10
CA SER A 250 -5.48 29.10 2.42
C SER A 250 -4.28 28.41 3.09
N LEU A 251 -3.51 27.66 2.30
CA LEU A 251 -2.30 26.93 2.71
C LEU A 251 -1.04 27.55 2.08
N ALA A 252 0.13 27.06 2.48
CA ALA A 252 1.39 27.52 1.94
C ALA A 252 1.49 27.28 0.42
N ARG A 253 2.29 28.12 -0.25
CA ARG A 253 2.71 27.93 -1.64
C ARG A 253 4.18 27.56 -1.65
N LEU A 254 4.55 26.58 -2.47
CA LEU A 254 5.93 26.18 -2.61
C LEU A 254 6.71 27.15 -3.49
N SER A 255 7.96 27.39 -3.12
CA SER A 255 8.94 28.13 -3.92
C SER A 255 10.21 27.29 -4.02
N LEU A 256 10.63 26.99 -5.24
CA LEU A 256 11.82 26.18 -5.50
C LEU A 256 12.88 27.04 -6.20
N SER A 257 14.12 26.99 -5.72
CA SER A 257 15.26 27.53 -6.46
C SER A 257 15.52 26.72 -7.72
N PRO A 258 16.25 27.28 -8.71
CA PRO A 258 16.77 26.49 -9.82
C PRO A 258 17.53 25.26 -9.30
N PRO A 259 17.24 24.04 -9.82
CA PRO A 259 17.92 22.83 -9.38
C PRO A 259 19.41 22.86 -9.72
N GLN A 260 20.23 22.41 -8.77
CA GLN A 260 21.68 22.29 -8.88
C GLN A 260 22.08 20.81 -8.87
N VAL A 261 23.12 20.50 -9.65
CA VAL A 261 23.70 19.16 -9.69
C VAL A 261 24.88 19.10 -8.70
N THR A 262 24.85 18.13 -7.80
CA THR A 262 25.90 17.89 -6.81
C THR A 262 26.38 16.43 -6.86
N ASN A 263 27.39 16.09 -6.07
CA ASN A 263 27.88 14.70 -5.93
C ASN A 263 27.55 14.11 -4.55
N GLU A 264 26.79 14.83 -3.73
CA GLU A 264 26.42 14.41 -2.38
C GLU A 264 24.94 13.99 -2.40
N PRO A 265 24.59 12.76 -2.00
CA PRO A 265 23.20 12.33 -1.94
C PRO A 265 22.46 13.03 -0.80
N ASN A 266 21.16 13.27 -0.98
CA ASN A 266 20.28 13.75 0.08
C ASN A 266 19.17 12.72 0.39
N GLY A 267 18.96 12.41 1.67
CA GLY A 267 17.88 11.54 2.11
C GLY A 267 17.92 10.15 1.47
N PHE A 268 16.94 9.87 0.61
CA PHE A 268 16.76 8.58 -0.07
C PHE A 268 17.41 8.51 -1.45
N ASP A 269 18.20 9.52 -1.83
CA ASP A 269 18.82 9.56 -3.15
C ASP A 269 19.71 8.33 -3.45
N ASP A 270 20.30 7.73 -2.42
CA ASP A 270 21.25 6.63 -2.54
C ASP A 270 20.82 5.36 -1.77
N ASP A 271 19.54 5.24 -1.41
CA ASP A 271 19.02 4.21 -0.51
C ASP A 271 19.29 2.76 -0.99
N LEU A 272 19.07 2.47 -2.27
CA LEU A 272 19.40 1.18 -2.87
C LEU A 272 20.91 0.93 -2.89
N SER A 273 21.72 1.94 -3.19
CA SER A 273 23.17 1.79 -3.21
C SER A 273 23.75 1.52 -1.81
N ARG A 274 23.15 2.12 -0.77
CA ARG A 274 23.49 1.86 0.63
C ARG A 274 23.11 0.44 1.03
N LEU A 275 21.96 -0.06 0.57
CA LEU A 275 21.53 -1.45 0.76
C LEU A 275 22.48 -2.48 0.13
N LEU A 276 23.23 -2.12 -0.92
CA LEU A 276 24.26 -2.99 -1.49
C LEU A 276 25.39 -3.30 -0.49
N ASN A 277 25.56 -2.47 0.55
CA ASN A 277 26.61 -2.63 1.55
C ASN A 277 27.99 -2.87 0.90
N LEU A 278 28.38 -2.07 -0.08
CA LEU A 278 29.69 -2.19 -0.73
C LEU A 278 30.81 -1.71 0.21
N ALA A 279 32.03 -2.21 -0.03
CA ALA A 279 33.22 -1.70 0.64
C ALA A 279 33.58 -0.28 0.16
N VAL A 280 33.40 -0.03 -1.14
CA VAL A 280 33.50 1.30 -1.75
C VAL A 280 32.09 1.75 -2.17
N PRO A 281 31.53 2.80 -1.55
CA PRO A 281 30.21 3.30 -1.92
C PRO A 281 30.13 3.70 -3.40
N LEU A 282 28.97 3.52 -4.00
CA LEU A 282 28.71 4.06 -5.33
C LEU A 282 28.69 5.58 -5.27
N ARG A 283 29.25 6.21 -6.31
CA ARG A 283 29.17 7.65 -6.50
C ARG A 283 28.29 7.93 -7.70
N ASP A 284 27.47 8.96 -7.59
CA ASP A 284 26.61 9.44 -8.64
C ASP A 284 26.44 10.96 -8.50
N ARG A 285 25.67 11.55 -9.42
CA ARG A 285 25.25 12.94 -9.37
C ARG A 285 23.81 13.04 -8.88
N TYR A 286 23.55 14.04 -8.05
CA TYR A 286 22.28 14.23 -7.36
C TYR A 286 21.71 15.61 -7.63
N LEU A 287 20.38 15.70 -7.58
CA LEU A 287 19.63 16.90 -7.88
C LEU A 287 19.16 17.57 -6.59
N HIS A 288 19.69 18.75 -6.29
CA HIS A 288 19.31 19.52 -5.11
C HIS A 288 18.66 20.86 -5.51
N ALA A 289 17.64 21.27 -4.78
CA ALA A 289 17.11 22.61 -4.85
C ALA A 289 16.81 23.11 -3.42
N SER A 290 16.93 24.41 -3.20
CA SER A 290 16.38 25.02 -2.00
C SER A 290 14.86 25.08 -2.17
N ILE A 291 14.17 24.33 -1.31
CA ILE A 291 12.72 24.34 -1.22
C ILE A 291 12.35 25.28 -0.08
N GLY A 292 11.38 26.15 -0.32
CA GLY A 292 10.91 27.07 0.68
C GLY A 292 9.46 27.46 0.45
N ARG A 293 8.99 28.35 1.32
CA ARG A 293 7.67 28.96 1.21
C ARG A 293 7.73 30.18 0.29
N ALA A 294 6.76 30.32 -0.61
CA ALA A 294 6.62 31.54 -1.39
C ALA A 294 6.29 32.74 -0.48
N GLU A 295 6.83 33.91 -0.83
CA GLU A 295 6.59 35.13 -0.08
C GLU A 295 5.08 35.46 -0.05
N GLY A 296 4.60 35.92 1.11
CA GLY A 296 3.18 36.26 1.30
C GLY A 296 2.21 35.08 1.50
N SER A 297 2.62 33.81 1.31
CA SER A 297 1.73 32.67 1.59
C SER A 297 1.61 32.37 3.09
N PRO A 298 0.51 31.74 3.56
CA PRO A 298 0.39 31.26 4.94
C PRO A 298 1.57 30.36 5.34
N ARG A 299 1.95 30.44 6.62
CA ARG A 299 3.05 29.66 7.23
C ARG A 299 2.47 28.75 8.31
N ARG A 300 2.92 27.49 8.37
CA ARG A 300 2.58 26.49 9.41
C ARG A 300 1.11 26.53 9.79
N LYS A 301 0.24 26.25 8.82
CA LYS A 301 -1.20 26.30 9.04
C LYS A 301 -1.82 24.95 8.78
N GLY A 302 -2.72 24.55 9.69
CA GLY A 302 -3.52 23.35 9.57
C GLY A 302 -2.77 22.07 9.94
N GLN A 303 -3.55 21.01 10.13
CA GLN A 303 -3.12 19.67 10.47
C GLN A 303 -3.44 18.71 9.33
N LEU A 304 -2.38 18.10 8.78
CA LEU A 304 -2.50 17.07 7.77
C LEU A 304 -2.40 15.69 8.43
N THR A 305 -3.28 14.77 8.05
CA THR A 305 -3.05 13.34 8.26
C THR A 305 -2.82 12.66 6.93
N ILE A 306 -1.68 11.98 6.77
CA ILE A 306 -1.33 11.27 5.55
C ILE A 306 -1.05 9.81 5.85
N VAL A 307 -1.60 8.91 5.03
CA VAL A 307 -1.35 7.46 5.08
C VAL A 307 -0.65 7.08 3.79
N GLY A 308 0.44 6.31 3.87
CA GLY A 308 1.18 5.95 2.67
C GLY A 308 2.42 5.10 2.93
N GLY A 309 3.16 4.84 1.85
CA GLY A 309 4.44 4.15 1.86
C GLY A 309 5.63 5.12 1.93
N SER A 310 6.81 4.62 1.60
CA SER A 310 8.08 5.35 1.73
C SER A 310 8.22 6.53 0.78
N PHE A 311 7.43 6.59 -0.30
CA PHE A 311 7.40 7.72 -1.24
C PHE A 311 6.94 9.04 -0.60
N VAL A 312 6.15 8.95 0.48
CA VAL A 312 5.68 10.11 1.25
C VAL A 312 6.84 10.87 1.90
N TYR A 313 7.97 10.23 2.22
CA TYR A 313 9.10 10.94 2.85
C TYR A 313 9.65 12.10 1.99
N GLN A 314 9.54 12.00 0.67
CA GLN A 314 9.97 13.07 -0.23
C GLN A 314 8.98 14.24 -0.23
N LEU A 315 7.69 13.97 -0.07
CA LEU A 315 6.66 14.99 0.13
C LEU A 315 6.83 15.68 1.49
N LEU A 316 7.11 14.90 2.55
CA LEU A 316 7.41 15.44 3.88
C LEU A 316 8.63 16.35 3.86
N SER A 317 9.71 15.95 3.17
CA SER A 317 10.90 16.78 2.98
C SER A 317 10.57 18.13 2.33
N VAL A 318 9.71 18.13 1.31
CA VAL A 318 9.26 19.35 0.63
C VAL A 318 8.43 20.24 1.57
N TRP A 319 7.42 19.68 2.25
CA TRP A 319 6.51 20.44 3.10
C TRP A 319 7.17 20.95 4.39
N GLU A 320 8.11 20.22 4.98
CA GLU A 320 8.86 20.68 6.15
C GLU A 320 9.76 21.86 5.81
N GLN A 321 10.48 21.79 4.68
CA GLN A 321 11.33 22.90 4.21
C GLN A 321 10.49 24.14 3.84
N ALA A 322 9.29 23.94 3.30
CA ALA A 322 8.35 25.02 3.01
C ALA A 322 7.52 25.47 4.23
N GLU A 323 7.68 24.83 5.38
CA GLU A 323 6.90 25.06 6.59
C GLU A 323 5.38 25.08 6.31
N ALA A 324 4.93 24.13 5.49
CA ALA A 324 3.60 24.19 4.88
C ALA A 324 2.47 23.93 5.89
N TRP A 325 2.69 22.98 6.81
CA TRP A 325 1.71 22.52 7.78
C TRP A 325 2.13 22.88 9.20
N GLU A 326 1.16 23.12 10.08
CA GLU A 326 1.44 23.26 11.52
C GLU A 326 1.88 21.92 12.09
N GLN A 327 1.17 20.85 11.71
CA GLN A 327 1.47 19.49 12.10
C GLN A 327 1.14 18.52 10.97
N ILE A 328 1.98 17.50 10.78
CA ILE A 328 1.68 16.37 9.90
C ILE A 328 1.70 15.08 10.72
N ARG A 329 0.63 14.29 10.66
CA ARG A 329 0.57 12.91 11.18
C ARG A 329 0.76 11.96 10.00
N PHE A 330 1.90 11.31 9.91
CA PHE A 330 2.19 10.34 8.87
C PHE A 330 2.05 8.91 9.39
N PHE A 331 1.07 8.18 8.85
CA PHE A 331 0.88 6.75 9.09
C PHE A 331 1.67 5.91 8.07
N TYR A 332 2.95 5.68 8.36
CA TYR A 332 3.85 4.90 7.53
C TYR A 332 3.43 3.41 7.49
N TYR A 333 3.08 2.93 6.29
CA TYR A 333 2.50 1.61 6.03
C TYR A 333 1.37 1.21 6.99
N PHE A 334 0.69 2.21 7.56
CA PHE A 334 -0.33 2.04 8.60
C PHE A 334 0.12 1.10 9.75
N GLY A 335 1.41 1.11 10.06
CA GLY A 335 2.04 0.33 11.14
C GLY A 335 2.81 1.19 12.12
N GLN A 336 3.23 2.38 11.69
CA GLN A 336 3.87 3.40 12.51
C GLN A 336 3.20 4.75 12.26
N ARG A 337 3.13 5.58 13.30
CA ARG A 337 2.66 6.95 13.25
C ARG A 337 3.82 7.85 13.62
N GLU A 338 4.20 8.68 12.67
CA GLU A 338 5.16 9.76 12.83
C GLU A 338 4.43 11.11 12.91
N THR A 339 4.92 12.01 13.74
CA THR A 339 4.41 13.39 13.82
C THR A 339 5.51 14.37 13.44
N TYR A 340 5.20 15.38 12.64
CA TYR A 340 6.10 16.46 12.23
C TYR A 340 5.53 17.82 12.66
N PRO A 341 6.36 18.85 12.92
CA PRO A 341 7.81 18.92 12.68
C PRO A 341 8.68 18.25 13.77
N THR A 342 8.13 18.06 14.97
CA THR A 342 8.83 17.35 16.05
C THR A 342 8.71 15.86 15.81
N VAL A 343 9.71 15.27 15.15
CA VAL A 343 9.71 13.86 14.74
C VAL A 343 9.59 12.93 15.95
N THR A 344 8.36 12.48 16.22
CA THR A 344 8.06 11.41 17.17
C THR A 344 7.51 10.22 16.41
N SER A 345 8.05 9.01 16.65
CA SER A 345 7.56 7.78 16.02
C SER A 345 6.97 6.84 17.06
N THR A 346 5.78 6.32 16.77
CA THR A 346 5.04 5.38 17.63
C THR A 346 4.49 4.23 16.81
N ASN A 347 4.50 3.01 17.34
CA ASN A 347 3.84 1.88 16.68
C ASN A 347 2.32 2.03 16.75
N VAL A 348 1.63 1.67 15.67
CA VAL A 348 0.17 1.76 15.57
C VAL A 348 -0.45 0.39 15.86
N ASP A 349 -1.30 0.32 16.90
CA ASP A 349 -2.24 -0.79 17.03
C ASP A 349 -3.41 -0.56 16.07
N ARG A 350 -3.38 -1.26 14.93
CA ARG A 350 -4.37 -1.16 13.85
C ARG A 350 -5.82 -1.37 14.31
N ARG A 351 -6.05 -2.03 15.46
CA ARG A 351 -7.38 -2.27 16.05
C ARG A 351 -7.87 -1.14 16.96
N ARG A 352 -6.97 -0.25 17.38
CA ARG A 352 -7.22 0.80 18.38
C ARG A 352 -6.73 2.17 17.92
N VAL A 353 -6.87 2.43 16.62
CA VAL A 353 -6.54 3.72 16.02
C VAL A 353 -7.51 4.77 16.56
N ASP A 354 -6.98 5.92 16.99
CA ASP A 354 -7.76 7.07 17.41
C ASP A 354 -8.31 7.81 16.18
N TRP A 355 -9.35 7.27 15.57
CA TRP A 355 -9.97 7.87 14.38
C TRP A 355 -10.47 9.29 14.60
N GLU A 356 -10.93 9.61 15.83
CA GLU A 356 -11.42 10.94 16.13
C GLU A 356 -10.26 11.94 16.15
N GLY A 357 -9.24 11.67 16.97
CA GLY A 357 -8.10 12.57 17.13
C GLY A 357 -7.15 12.62 15.93
N ASP A 358 -6.94 11.49 15.26
CA ASP A 358 -5.96 11.39 14.17
C ASP A 358 -6.56 11.69 12.79
N PHE A 359 -7.84 11.44 12.56
CA PHE A 359 -8.47 11.60 11.24
C PHE A 359 -9.61 12.61 11.23
N CYS A 360 -10.56 12.54 12.17
CA CYS A 360 -11.72 13.44 12.19
C CYS A 360 -11.35 14.89 12.55
N HIS A 361 -10.30 15.11 13.33
CA HIS A 361 -9.80 16.45 13.67
C HIS A 361 -8.74 17.00 12.71
N ALA A 362 -8.40 16.27 11.64
CA ALA A 362 -7.46 16.77 10.64
C ALA A 362 -8.16 17.79 9.71
N ASP A 363 -7.43 18.81 9.28
CA ASP A 363 -7.92 19.77 8.27
C ASP A 363 -7.96 19.15 6.87
N ALA A 364 -7.15 18.11 6.64
CA ALA A 364 -7.23 17.25 5.47
C ALA A 364 -6.66 15.85 5.77
N VAL A 365 -7.23 14.85 5.11
CA VAL A 365 -6.70 13.49 5.06
C VAL A 365 -6.21 13.17 3.65
N VAL A 366 -4.98 12.68 3.54
CA VAL A 366 -4.38 12.24 2.29
C VAL A 366 -4.10 10.75 2.35
N LEU A 367 -4.50 10.01 1.32
CA LEU A 367 -4.06 8.63 1.12
C LEU A 367 -3.16 8.55 -0.10
N GLU A 368 -1.91 8.20 0.13
CA GLU A 368 -0.92 7.92 -0.89
C GLU A 368 -0.95 6.44 -1.27
N ILE A 369 -0.93 6.18 -2.58
CA ILE A 369 -0.84 4.84 -3.16
C ILE A 369 0.20 4.87 -4.27
N ASN A 370 1.27 4.08 -4.16
CA ASN A 370 2.21 3.94 -5.27
C ASN A 370 1.57 3.15 -6.42
N GLU A 371 1.84 3.55 -7.67
CA GLU A 371 1.27 2.89 -8.85
C GLU A 371 1.60 1.39 -8.95
N ALA A 372 2.63 0.92 -8.25
CA ALA A 372 3.00 -0.49 -8.17
C ALA A 372 2.39 -1.24 -6.95
N ALA A 373 1.56 -0.59 -6.13
CA ALA A 373 1.15 -1.10 -4.81
C ALA A 373 -0.37 -1.00 -4.50
N PHE A 374 -1.24 -1.11 -5.50
CA PHE A 374 -2.71 -1.01 -5.34
C PHE A 374 -3.36 -2.10 -4.46
N THR A 375 -2.64 -3.18 -4.12
CA THR A 375 -3.13 -4.29 -3.28
C THR A 375 -2.26 -4.52 -2.05
N GLY A 376 -1.56 -3.48 -1.58
CA GLY A 376 -0.67 -3.59 -0.42
C GLY A 376 -1.41 -3.93 0.88
N GLU A 377 -0.77 -4.72 1.76
CA GLU A 377 -1.32 -5.10 3.07
C GLU A 377 -1.72 -3.88 3.92
N HIS A 378 -0.96 -2.79 3.81
CA HIS A 378 -1.23 -1.55 4.53
C HIS A 378 -2.56 -0.89 4.10
N LEU A 379 -2.94 -0.97 2.83
CA LEU A 379 -4.24 -0.47 2.35
C LEU A 379 -5.39 -1.28 2.93
N GLU A 380 -5.27 -2.61 2.93
CA GLU A 380 -6.27 -3.48 3.55
C GLU A 380 -6.41 -3.20 5.04
N ALA A 381 -5.29 -3.05 5.75
CA ALA A 381 -5.28 -2.70 7.17
C ALA A 381 -5.93 -1.34 7.44
N PHE A 382 -5.62 -0.34 6.60
CA PHE A 382 -6.20 0.99 6.69
C PHE A 382 -7.71 0.97 6.49
N PHE A 383 -8.21 0.37 5.40
CA PHE A 383 -9.64 0.29 5.14
C PHE A 383 -10.40 -0.51 6.20
N ALA A 384 -9.84 -1.62 6.68
CA ALA A 384 -10.46 -2.39 7.76
C ALA A 384 -10.57 -1.57 9.06
N SER A 385 -9.52 -0.81 9.40
CA SER A 385 -9.54 0.07 10.56
C SER A 385 -10.51 1.25 10.38
N ALA A 386 -10.54 1.85 9.18
CA ALA A 386 -11.44 2.96 8.84
C ALA A 386 -12.90 2.55 8.98
N GLN A 387 -13.24 1.38 8.46
CA GLN A 387 -14.56 0.81 8.58
C GLN A 387 -14.96 0.63 10.05
N ALA A 388 -14.08 0.14 10.91
CA ALA A 388 -14.37 -0.04 12.33
C ALA A 388 -14.45 1.29 13.08
N GLY A 389 -13.59 2.26 12.76
CA GLY A 389 -13.47 3.54 13.44
C GLY A 389 -14.55 4.55 13.09
N LEU A 390 -14.94 4.60 11.81
CA LEU A 390 -15.91 5.55 11.27
C LEU A 390 -17.36 5.04 11.33
N ALA A 391 -17.59 3.76 11.68
CA ALA A 391 -18.92 3.19 11.90
C ALA A 391 -19.63 3.73 13.18
N LYS A 392 -19.07 4.73 13.86
CA LYS A 392 -19.60 5.29 15.11
C LYS A 392 -20.83 6.18 14.94
N ASP A 393 -21.20 6.59 13.72
CA ASP A 393 -22.56 7.07 13.49
C ASP A 393 -23.48 5.84 13.44
N PRO A 394 -24.48 5.71 14.34
CA PRO A 394 -25.37 4.58 14.30
C PRO A 394 -26.05 4.55 12.93
N ILE A 395 -25.79 3.48 12.19
CA ILE A 395 -26.58 3.11 11.02
C ILE A 395 -27.95 2.78 11.60
N ILE A 396 -28.88 3.72 11.56
CA ILE A 396 -30.27 3.47 11.98
C ILE A 396 -30.94 2.79 10.79
N PRO A 397 -31.18 1.46 10.84
CA PRO A 397 -31.88 0.76 9.76
C PRO A 397 -33.37 1.20 9.70
N PRO A 398 -34.11 0.83 8.64
CA PRO A 398 -35.56 0.97 8.64
C PRO A 398 -36.18 0.33 9.90
N PRO A 399 -37.30 0.86 10.44
CA PRO A 399 -38.01 0.22 11.54
C PRO A 399 -38.30 -1.25 11.23
N GLY A 400 -37.89 -2.15 12.13
CA GLY A 400 -38.07 -3.59 11.95
C GLY A 400 -37.07 -4.27 11.00
N VAL A 401 -35.97 -3.62 10.63
CA VAL A 401 -34.86 -4.23 9.89
C VAL A 401 -33.58 -4.14 10.73
N THR A 402 -32.80 -5.21 10.78
CA THR A 402 -31.45 -5.23 11.38
C THR A 402 -30.47 -5.74 10.34
N PHE A 403 -29.36 -5.03 10.18
CA PHE A 403 -28.30 -5.40 9.27
C PHE A 403 -27.22 -6.20 10.02
N ALA A 404 -26.69 -7.28 9.41
CA ALA A 404 -25.55 -8.00 9.98
C ALA A 404 -24.29 -7.11 10.09
N PRO A 405 -23.35 -7.43 10.99
CA PRO A 405 -22.06 -6.73 11.10
C PRO A 405 -21.35 -6.69 9.72
N GLY A 406 -21.08 -5.48 9.22
CA GLY A 406 -20.50 -5.26 7.88
C GLY A 406 -20.48 -3.77 7.51
N ALA A 407 -19.89 -3.39 6.36
CA ALA A 407 -19.76 -1.98 5.96
C ALA A 407 -21.08 -1.46 5.35
N TRP A 408 -22.12 -1.39 6.19
CA TRP A 408 -23.32 -0.62 5.87
C TRP A 408 -23.02 0.88 6.05
N TYR A 409 -23.63 1.75 5.25
CA TYR A 409 -23.58 3.20 5.46
C TYR A 409 -24.86 3.86 4.92
N ARG A 410 -25.26 4.97 5.54
CA ARG A 410 -26.43 5.76 5.13
C ARG A 410 -26.04 6.71 3.99
N GLU A 411 -26.82 6.75 2.93
CA GLU A 411 -26.75 7.77 1.87
C GLU A 411 -28.08 8.54 1.88
N GLU A 412 -28.01 9.85 2.12
CA GLU A 412 -29.14 10.76 1.93
C GLU A 412 -28.94 11.45 0.58
N SER A 413 -29.73 11.06 -0.43
CA SER A 413 -29.93 11.87 -1.63
C SER A 413 -31.41 12.14 -1.80
N ASP A 414 -31.76 13.39 -2.11
CA ASP A 414 -33.11 13.78 -2.52
C ASP A 414 -34.21 13.53 -1.46
N GLY A 415 -33.86 13.50 -0.18
CA GLY A 415 -34.80 13.25 0.93
C GLY A 415 -35.16 11.78 1.13
N LEU A 416 -34.61 10.86 0.34
CA LEU A 416 -34.78 9.41 0.47
C LEU A 416 -33.70 8.82 1.37
N ARG A 417 -34.10 7.95 2.31
CA ARG A 417 -33.16 7.21 3.17
C ARG A 417 -32.68 5.96 2.45
N ARG A 418 -31.40 5.92 2.06
CA ARG A 418 -30.74 4.76 1.45
C ARG A 418 -29.69 4.19 2.38
N TRP A 419 -29.54 2.87 2.37
CA TRP A 419 -28.46 2.17 3.07
C TRP A 419 -27.71 1.34 2.06
N ARG A 420 -26.39 1.46 2.00
CA ARG A 420 -25.52 0.73 1.07
C ARG A 420 -24.56 -0.17 1.83
N TRP A 421 -24.28 -1.35 1.28
CA TRP A 421 -23.34 -2.32 1.85
C TRP A 421 -22.14 -2.59 0.94
N SER A 422 -20.95 -2.76 1.51
CA SER A 422 -19.81 -3.41 0.85
C SER A 422 -19.05 -4.28 1.84
N ALA A 423 -18.78 -5.54 1.50
CA ALA A 423 -17.81 -6.35 2.24
C ALA A 423 -16.92 -7.10 1.26
N LEU A 424 -15.65 -7.25 1.63
CA LEU A 424 -14.77 -8.22 0.99
C LEU A 424 -14.97 -9.58 1.67
N ARG A 425 -15.11 -10.64 0.88
CA ARG A 425 -15.03 -12.04 1.34
C ARG A 425 -16.15 -12.47 2.29
N THR A 426 -17.39 -12.26 1.87
CA THR A 426 -18.53 -12.90 2.53
C THR A 426 -19.01 -14.06 1.67
N SER A 427 -19.13 -15.25 2.26
CA SER A 427 -19.99 -16.29 1.70
C SER A 427 -21.45 -15.89 1.83
N ASP A 428 -21.79 -15.03 2.81
CA ASP A 428 -23.16 -14.74 3.19
C ASP A 428 -23.36 -13.32 3.73
N LEU A 429 -24.36 -12.61 3.21
CA LEU A 429 -24.92 -11.39 3.80
C LEU A 429 -26.28 -11.70 4.39
N THR A 430 -26.48 -11.34 5.65
CA THR A 430 -27.72 -11.56 6.38
C THR A 430 -28.47 -10.25 6.62
N ILE A 431 -29.73 -10.19 6.20
CA ILE A 431 -30.67 -9.12 6.56
C ILE A 431 -31.74 -9.74 7.46
N GLU A 432 -31.87 -9.26 8.69
CA GLU A 432 -32.90 -9.71 9.64
C GLU A 432 -34.07 -8.73 9.62
N ARG A 433 -35.29 -9.24 9.51
CA ARG A 433 -36.52 -8.44 9.59
C ARG A 433 -37.28 -8.81 10.84
N ASN A 434 -37.41 -7.88 11.78
CA ASN A 434 -38.01 -8.06 13.09
C ASN A 434 -39.41 -7.41 13.16
N GLY A 435 -40.43 -8.19 13.54
CA GLY A 435 -41.79 -7.74 13.82
C GLY A 435 -42.84 -8.10 12.75
N SER A 436 -44.09 -8.28 13.17
CA SER A 436 -45.25 -8.65 12.33
C SER A 436 -45.75 -7.54 11.40
N ALA A 437 -45.10 -6.37 11.42
CA ALA A 437 -45.46 -5.17 10.65
C ALA A 437 -44.23 -4.57 9.92
N ALA A 438 -43.22 -5.38 9.59
CA ALA A 438 -42.06 -4.90 8.84
C ALA A 438 -42.52 -4.40 7.44
N ALA A 439 -42.25 -3.13 7.14
CA ALA A 439 -42.61 -2.50 5.87
C ALA A 439 -42.05 -3.30 4.66
N PRO A 440 -42.67 -3.19 3.47
CA PRO A 440 -42.10 -3.74 2.24
C PRO A 440 -40.69 -3.21 2.05
N LEU A 441 -39.74 -4.10 1.78
CA LEU A 441 -38.34 -3.74 1.60
C LEU A 441 -37.98 -3.90 0.13
N LEU A 442 -37.64 -2.81 -0.54
CA LEU A 442 -37.01 -2.89 -1.85
C LEU A 442 -35.52 -3.13 -1.63
N VAL A 443 -35.01 -4.23 -2.18
CA VAL A 443 -33.58 -4.54 -2.19
C VAL A 443 -33.10 -4.47 -3.63
N ALA A 444 -32.35 -3.43 -3.96
CA ALA A 444 -31.71 -3.28 -5.26
C ALA A 444 -30.20 -3.32 -5.09
N GLY A 445 -29.47 -3.86 -6.06
CA GLY A 445 -28.02 -3.93 -5.95
C GLY A 445 -27.34 -4.18 -7.28
N ARG A 446 -26.04 -3.88 -7.34
CA ARG A 446 -25.15 -4.25 -8.43
C ARG A 446 -24.10 -5.24 -7.93
N ILE A 447 -23.87 -6.28 -8.71
CA ILE A 447 -22.79 -7.23 -8.49
C ILE A 447 -21.67 -6.83 -9.44
N ILE A 448 -20.58 -6.30 -8.88
CA ILE A 448 -19.48 -5.64 -9.61
C ILE A 448 -18.23 -6.53 -9.64
N SER A 449 -18.10 -7.49 -8.73
CA SER A 449 -16.88 -8.29 -8.56
C SER A 449 -17.16 -9.72 -8.11
N TYR A 450 -16.58 -10.67 -8.83
CA TYR A 450 -16.50 -12.08 -8.48
C TYR A 450 -15.40 -12.75 -9.29
N SER A 451 -14.83 -13.79 -8.70
CA SER A 451 -13.62 -14.48 -9.17
C SER A 451 -13.86 -15.66 -10.09
N LEU A 452 -15.04 -16.29 -10.03
CA LEU A 452 -15.37 -17.52 -10.73
C LEU A 452 -16.81 -17.48 -11.24
N ARG A 453 -17.13 -18.32 -12.24
CA ARG A 453 -18.52 -18.61 -12.57
C ARG A 453 -19.18 -19.26 -11.37
N GLN A 454 -20.16 -18.57 -10.80
CA GLN A 454 -20.90 -19.03 -9.61
C GLN A 454 -22.35 -18.60 -9.73
N THR A 455 -23.23 -19.32 -9.05
CA THR A 455 -24.64 -18.96 -8.93
C THR A 455 -24.83 -18.26 -7.60
N LEU A 456 -25.26 -17.00 -7.63
CA LEU A 456 -25.68 -16.29 -6.43
C LEU A 456 -27.18 -16.45 -6.23
N ARG A 457 -27.59 -16.85 -5.03
CA ARG A 457 -28.99 -17.05 -4.64
C ARG A 457 -29.33 -16.18 -3.45
N LEU A 458 -30.54 -15.65 -3.40
CA LEU A 458 -31.12 -15.04 -2.21
C LEU A 458 -32.12 -16.02 -1.60
N LEU A 459 -31.86 -16.45 -0.36
CA LEU A 459 -32.70 -17.39 0.37
C LEU A 459 -33.44 -16.69 1.52
N ALA A 460 -34.68 -17.07 1.78
CA ALA A 460 -35.39 -16.72 3.01
C ALA A 460 -35.04 -17.69 4.15
N SER A 461 -35.53 -17.41 5.36
CA SER A 461 -35.26 -18.19 6.57
C SER A 461 -35.80 -19.62 6.53
N ASP A 462 -36.82 -19.87 5.72
CA ASP A 462 -37.37 -21.21 5.46
C ASP A 462 -36.61 -21.97 4.36
N GLY A 463 -35.54 -21.39 3.81
CA GLY A 463 -34.76 -21.95 2.72
C GLY A 463 -35.35 -21.72 1.33
N SER A 464 -36.49 -21.02 1.21
CA SER A 464 -37.07 -20.68 -0.09
C SER A 464 -36.16 -19.74 -0.88
N GLU A 465 -35.98 -20.04 -2.16
CA GLU A 465 -35.19 -19.21 -3.07
C GLU A 465 -36.06 -18.07 -3.61
N LEU A 466 -35.69 -16.84 -3.26
CA LEU A 466 -36.39 -15.63 -3.67
C LEU A 466 -35.82 -15.04 -4.96
N TRP A 467 -34.56 -15.30 -5.24
CA TRP A 467 -33.87 -14.81 -6.43
C TRP A 467 -32.61 -15.63 -6.73
N ARG A 468 -32.23 -15.68 -8.01
CA ARG A 468 -31.04 -16.34 -8.51
C ARG A 468 -30.44 -15.56 -9.67
N THR A 469 -29.11 -15.50 -9.74
CA THR A 469 -28.39 -15.10 -10.95
C THR A 469 -27.14 -15.94 -11.15
N GLN A 470 -26.74 -16.11 -12.40
CA GLN A 470 -25.44 -16.66 -12.76
C GLN A 470 -24.45 -15.53 -12.96
N LEU A 471 -23.32 -15.59 -12.26
CA LEU A 471 -22.24 -14.62 -12.35
C LEU A 471 -21.22 -15.11 -13.41
N GLU A 472 -20.93 -14.29 -14.43
CA GLU A 472 -19.90 -14.50 -15.46
C GLU A 472 -18.74 -13.46 -15.44
N PRO A 473 -17.47 -13.86 -15.17
CA PRO A 473 -16.38 -12.91 -14.93
C PRO A 473 -16.35 -11.75 -15.94
N GLY A 474 -16.31 -10.51 -15.44
CA GLY A 474 -16.36 -9.30 -16.27
C GLY A 474 -17.75 -8.73 -16.57
N ARG A 475 -18.85 -9.44 -16.24
CA ARG A 475 -20.23 -8.92 -16.37
C ARG A 475 -20.80 -8.40 -15.05
N TYR A 476 -21.43 -7.23 -15.10
CA TYR A 476 -22.22 -6.70 -14.00
C TYR A 476 -23.62 -7.32 -14.02
N SER A 477 -24.11 -7.73 -12.84
CA SER A 477 -25.50 -8.15 -12.67
C SER A 477 -26.20 -7.17 -11.74
N ALA A 478 -27.20 -6.45 -12.25
CA ALA A 478 -28.08 -5.63 -11.42
C ALA A 478 -29.32 -6.44 -11.03
N PHE A 479 -29.86 -6.19 -9.85
CA PHE A 479 -31.13 -6.76 -9.43
C PHE A 479 -31.96 -5.72 -8.66
N CYS A 480 -33.28 -5.92 -8.69
CA CYS A 480 -34.24 -5.16 -7.92
C CYS A 480 -35.32 -6.12 -7.45
N LEU A 481 -35.43 -6.31 -6.13
CA LEU A 481 -36.30 -7.29 -5.51
C LEU A 481 -37.21 -6.59 -4.51
N ARG A 482 -38.51 -6.67 -4.73
CA ARG A 482 -39.49 -6.20 -3.75
C ARG A 482 -39.83 -7.34 -2.80
N LEU A 483 -39.41 -7.20 -1.55
CA LEU A 483 -39.67 -8.19 -0.52
C LEU A 483 -40.97 -7.81 0.21
N PRO A 484 -42.00 -8.69 0.18
CA PRO A 484 -43.29 -8.40 0.80
C PRO A 484 -43.14 -8.27 2.32
N ALA A 485 -44.10 -7.64 2.99
CA ALA A 485 -44.16 -7.66 4.45
C ALA A 485 -44.16 -9.12 4.95
N SER A 486 -43.27 -9.44 5.89
CA SER A 486 -43.22 -10.78 6.48
C SER A 486 -44.27 -10.89 7.58
N SER A 487 -45.11 -11.93 7.53
CA SER A 487 -46.00 -12.29 8.63
C SER A 487 -45.27 -13.03 9.76
N ALA A 488 -44.06 -13.53 9.50
CA ALA A 488 -43.21 -14.18 10.50
C ALA A 488 -42.48 -13.12 11.36
N PRO A 489 -42.39 -13.33 12.69
CA PRO A 489 -41.84 -12.36 13.64
C PRO A 489 -40.36 -12.06 13.42
N THR A 490 -39.62 -12.99 12.79
CA THR A 490 -38.26 -12.80 12.31
C THR A 490 -38.08 -13.51 10.97
N SER A 491 -37.67 -12.82 9.92
CA SER A 491 -37.24 -13.45 8.66
C SER A 491 -35.80 -13.07 8.33
N THR A 492 -35.00 -14.07 7.98
CA THR A 492 -33.58 -13.94 7.66
C THR A 492 -33.40 -14.09 6.16
N LEU A 493 -32.82 -13.09 5.51
CA LEU A 493 -32.49 -13.15 4.10
C LEU A 493 -30.99 -13.39 3.96
N ARG A 494 -30.61 -14.43 3.23
CA ARG A 494 -29.21 -14.83 3.08
C ARG A 494 -28.83 -14.91 1.61
N PHE A 495 -27.83 -14.13 1.20
CA PHE A 495 -27.18 -14.37 -0.08
C PHE A 495 -26.24 -15.57 0.05
N VAL A 496 -26.36 -16.57 -0.81
CA VAL A 496 -25.54 -17.79 -0.79
C VAL A 496 -24.93 -18.03 -2.17
N SER A 497 -23.63 -18.35 -2.21
CA SER A 497 -22.97 -18.85 -3.41
C SER A 497 -22.89 -20.37 -3.40
N ASP A 498 -23.00 -20.98 -4.58
CA ASP A 498 -22.81 -22.43 -4.79
C ASP A 498 -21.33 -22.86 -4.83
N ALA A 499 -20.40 -21.91 -4.85
CA ALA A 499 -18.96 -22.17 -4.78
C ALA A 499 -18.41 -21.86 -3.38
N GLU A 500 -17.71 -22.83 -2.77
CA GLU A 500 -16.90 -22.53 -1.59
C GLU A 500 -15.79 -21.54 -1.96
N PRO A 501 -15.41 -20.62 -1.04
CA PRO A 501 -14.25 -19.76 -1.27
C PRO A 501 -13.03 -20.64 -1.55
N ALA A 502 -12.40 -20.47 -2.72
CA ALA A 502 -11.23 -21.27 -3.04
C ALA A 502 -10.16 -21.07 -1.94
N PRO A 503 -9.58 -22.16 -1.39
CA PRO A 503 -8.53 -22.03 -0.40
C PRO A 503 -7.34 -21.28 -1.02
N PRO A 504 -6.65 -20.43 -0.26
CA PRO A 504 -5.48 -19.71 -0.77
C PRO A 504 -4.47 -20.69 -1.38
N GLY A 505 -4.08 -20.46 -2.63
CA GLY A 505 -3.07 -21.25 -3.32
C GLY A 505 -1.66 -20.94 -2.80
N LYS A 506 -0.69 -21.83 -3.07
CA LYS A 506 0.73 -21.65 -2.67
C LYS A 506 1.38 -20.35 -3.20
N LYS A 507 0.77 -19.69 -4.19
CA LYS A 507 1.20 -18.39 -4.76
C LYS A 507 0.16 -17.27 -4.64
N ASP A 508 -1.05 -17.56 -4.15
CA ASP A 508 -2.13 -16.58 -3.97
C ASP A 508 -2.75 -16.77 -2.59
N THR A 509 -2.41 -15.90 -1.65
CA THR A 509 -2.87 -15.96 -0.25
C THR A 509 -4.30 -15.46 -0.06
N ARG A 510 -5.03 -15.12 -1.13
CA ARG A 510 -6.36 -14.50 -1.05
C ARG A 510 -7.47 -15.55 -1.26
N PRO A 511 -8.36 -15.80 -0.28
CA PRO A 511 -9.62 -16.50 -0.53
C PRO A 511 -10.52 -15.68 -1.46
N LEU A 512 -11.05 -16.35 -2.48
CA LEU A 512 -11.82 -15.76 -3.58
C LEU A 512 -13.33 -15.93 -3.30
N GLY A 513 -14.10 -14.84 -3.26
CA GLY A 513 -15.57 -14.82 -3.04
C GLY A 513 -16.32 -13.82 -3.94
N PHE A 514 -17.62 -13.60 -3.72
CA PHE A 514 -18.40 -12.52 -4.37
C PHE A 514 -18.48 -11.29 -3.46
N ALA A 515 -18.80 -10.14 -4.06
CA ALA A 515 -19.16 -8.94 -3.32
C ALA A 515 -20.46 -8.33 -3.89
N LEU A 516 -21.39 -8.00 -3.00
CA LEU A 516 -22.59 -7.23 -3.32
C LEU A 516 -22.27 -5.75 -3.14
N PHE A 517 -22.68 -4.93 -4.11
CA PHE A 517 -22.38 -3.51 -4.13
C PHE A 517 -23.63 -2.70 -4.39
N ASP A 518 -23.62 -1.45 -3.90
CA ASP A 518 -24.77 -0.56 -4.02
C ASP A 518 -26.08 -1.24 -3.61
N LEU A 519 -26.00 -2.13 -2.61
CA LEU A 519 -27.16 -2.82 -2.09
C LEU A 519 -28.00 -1.80 -1.34
N VAL A 520 -28.99 -1.23 -2.02
CA VAL A 520 -29.95 -0.28 -1.48
C VAL A 520 -31.11 -1.03 -0.86
N ALA A 521 -31.38 -0.77 0.41
CA ALA A 521 -32.58 -1.21 1.09
C ALA A 521 -33.50 0.00 1.35
N GLU A 522 -34.67 0.10 0.69
CA GLU A 522 -35.58 1.26 0.84
C GLU A 522 -37.00 0.81 1.23
N PRO A 523 -37.68 1.51 2.17
CA PRO A 523 -39.11 1.35 2.39
C PRO A 523 -39.93 2.14 1.33
N ASP A 524 -40.93 1.49 0.73
CA ASP A 524 -42.02 2.09 -0.08
C ASP A 524 -41.65 2.90 -1.35
N ILE A 525 -40.94 2.30 -2.33
CA ILE A 525 -40.92 2.79 -3.72
C ILE A 525 -41.71 1.86 -4.66
N PRO A 526 -42.47 2.39 -5.64
CA PRO A 526 -43.06 1.59 -6.71
C PRO A 526 -41.98 0.94 -7.57
N CYS A 527 -41.97 -0.39 -7.61
CA CYS A 527 -41.12 -1.15 -8.52
C CYS A 527 -41.70 -1.00 -9.93
N SER A 528 -41.08 -0.18 -10.79
CA SER A 528 -41.31 -0.29 -12.23
C SER A 528 -40.11 -1.03 -12.84
N ALA A 529 -40.34 -1.86 -13.85
CA ALA A 529 -39.25 -2.50 -14.60
C ALA A 529 -38.26 -1.46 -15.19
N ASP A 530 -38.65 -0.18 -15.21
CA ASP A 530 -37.92 0.98 -15.70
C ASP A 530 -37.40 1.93 -14.60
N THR A 531 -37.43 1.55 -13.31
CA THR A 531 -36.59 2.24 -12.31
C THR A 531 -35.14 1.89 -12.58
N ALA A 532 -34.57 2.54 -13.59
CA ALA A 532 -33.16 2.50 -13.88
C ALA A 532 -32.43 2.96 -12.61
N LEU A 533 -31.70 2.04 -11.97
CA LEU A 533 -30.54 2.43 -11.17
C LEU A 533 -29.75 3.42 -12.05
N PRO A 534 -29.40 4.62 -11.57
CA PRO A 534 -28.84 5.67 -12.41
C PRO A 534 -27.73 5.10 -13.30
N SER A 535 -27.94 5.19 -14.61
CA SER A 535 -26.91 4.84 -15.60
C SER A 535 -25.81 5.89 -15.55
N PRO A 536 -24.51 5.51 -15.63
CA PRO A 536 -23.42 6.45 -15.87
C PRO A 536 -23.39 6.87 -17.35
N THR A 537 -24.55 7.15 -17.94
CA THR A 537 -24.69 7.56 -19.34
C THR A 537 -25.04 9.03 -19.39
N GLY A 538 -24.04 9.85 -19.13
CA GLY A 538 -23.86 11.12 -19.80
C GLY A 538 -22.57 11.05 -20.62
N GLY A 539 -22.60 10.34 -21.76
CA GLY A 539 -21.55 10.35 -22.78
C GLY A 539 -20.36 9.41 -22.56
N LEU A 540 -20.16 8.53 -23.53
CA LEU A 540 -18.99 7.66 -23.73
C LEU A 540 -17.71 8.44 -24.03
#